data_AF-A0A5N6RDZ5-F1
#
_entry.id   AF-A0A5N6RDZ5-F1
#
_cell.length_a   1.000
_cell.length_b   1.000
_cell.length_c   1.000
_cell.angle_alpha   90.00
_cell.angle_beta   90.00
_cell.angle_gamma   90.00
#
_symmetry.space_group_name_H-M   'P 1'
#
loop_
_entity.id
_entity.type
_entity.pdbx_description
1 polymer ?
#
loop_
_entity_poly.entity_id
_entity_poly.type
_entity_poly.pdbx_seq_one_letter_code
_entity_poly.pdbx_strand_id
1 'polypeptide(L)'
;MASLHSLHASLMSVLCKNGNNASSAKFPSTAFLPGFDVVGSVSSASKKETSVSSGPRATLTFDPPTTDSEKAKQRKHAVDPAAPDFLPLPSFEQCFPKSTKESREVIHEQSGHILNVPIRRVHLAGDEPYFDTYDTTGPQNISPRIGLPKLRKDWVDRREKLGTPRYTQMYYAKLGIITEEMLYCATREKLDPEFVRTEVARGRAIIPSNKKHQELEPMIVGRNFLVKVNANIGNSAVASSIEEEVYKVQWATMWGADTVMDLSTGRHIHETREWILRNSAVPVGTVPIYQALEKANGIAENLTWEIFRDTLIEQAEQGVEHWDDILDICNQYDVALSIGDGLRPGSIYDANDTAQFAELLTQGELTRRAWEKDVQVMNEGPGHIPMHKIPENMQKQLEWCNEAPFCTLGPLTTDIAPGYDHITSAIGAANIGALGTALLCYVTPKEHLGLPNRDDVKAGVIAYKIAAHAADLAKGHPHAQAWDDALSKARFEFRWMDQFALSLDPMTAMSFHDETLPSEGAKVAHFCSMCEPKFCSMKITEDVRKYAEEHGSGSVEEAVQRGMDAMSA
;
A
#
# COMPACT_ATOMS: atom_id res chain seq x y z
N MET A 1 46.13 -0.17 34.41
CA MET A 1 46.80 -1.48 34.54
C MET A 1 45.73 -2.56 34.51
N ALA A 2 45.96 -3.72 33.87
CA ALA A 2 45.15 -4.97 33.88
C ALA A 2 43.60 -4.82 33.75
N SER A 3 42.88 -5.26 32.72
CA SER A 3 43.05 -6.25 31.63
C SER A 3 43.12 -7.73 32.04
N LEU A 4 41.97 -8.41 31.95
CA LEU A 4 41.68 -9.86 31.81
C LEU A 4 40.13 -9.91 31.67
N HIS A 5 39.46 -10.25 30.57
CA HIS A 5 39.67 -11.26 29.52
C HIS A 5 39.65 -12.69 30.05
N SER A 6 38.54 -13.38 29.79
CA SER A 6 38.39 -14.83 29.87
C SER A 6 37.67 -15.30 28.61
N LEU A 7 38.26 -16.26 27.90
CA LEU A 7 37.66 -16.87 26.71
C LEU A 7 36.85 -18.10 27.11
N HIS A 8 35.85 -18.43 26.31
CA HIS A 8 35.42 -19.81 26.12
C HIS A 8 35.26 -20.07 24.63
N ALA A 9 35.83 -21.17 24.15
CA ALA A 9 35.90 -21.49 22.73
C ALA A 9 35.41 -22.92 22.49
N SER A 10 34.64 -23.04 21.40
CA SER A 10 34.40 -24.22 20.55
C SER A 10 34.66 -25.62 21.11
N LEU A 11 33.63 -26.48 21.04
CA LEU A 11 33.83 -27.91 20.79
C LEU A 11 33.03 -28.35 19.56
N MET A 12 33.70 -28.35 18.40
CA MET A 12 33.24 -29.05 17.20
C MET A 12 33.57 -30.54 17.32
N SER A 13 32.65 -31.42 16.94
CA SER A 13 32.98 -32.81 16.59
C SER A 13 32.82 -33.02 15.08
N VAL A 14 33.86 -33.55 14.44
CA VAL A 14 33.91 -33.83 13.01
C VAL A 14 34.09 -35.32 12.79
N LEU A 15 33.21 -35.94 11.99
CA LEU A 15 33.37 -37.30 11.49
C LEU A 15 33.15 -37.37 9.97
N CYS A 16 34.25 -37.19 9.24
CA CYS A 16 34.49 -37.79 7.92
C CYS A 16 34.69 -39.31 8.10
N LYS A 17 34.60 -40.24 7.13
CA LYS A 17 34.25 -40.33 5.67
C LYS A 17 34.12 -41.86 5.37
N ASN A 18 33.73 -42.42 4.21
CA ASN A 18 33.43 -41.99 2.84
C ASN A 18 32.53 -43.08 2.18
N GLY A 19 31.87 -42.85 1.03
CA GLY A 19 31.29 -43.98 0.27
C GLY A 19 30.38 -43.63 -0.92
N ASN A 20 30.92 -43.73 -2.15
CA ASN A 20 30.13 -43.68 -3.39
C ASN A 20 29.57 -45.06 -3.74
N ASN A 21 28.34 -45.11 -4.26
CA ASN A 21 28.02 -45.80 -5.53
C ASN A 21 26.59 -45.45 -6.00
N ALA A 22 26.34 -45.57 -7.31
CA ALA A 22 25.07 -45.22 -7.94
C ALA A 22 24.47 -46.40 -8.72
N SER A 23 23.15 -46.61 -8.59
CA SER A 23 22.40 -47.50 -9.48
C SER A 23 20.88 -47.24 -9.47
N SER A 24 20.38 -46.71 -10.59
CA SER A 24 19.07 -46.98 -11.21
C SER A 24 17.82 -47.34 -10.35
N ALA A 25 16.86 -46.40 -10.37
CA ALA A 25 15.44 -46.60 -10.71
C ALA A 25 14.56 -47.67 -10.00
N LYS A 26 13.45 -47.20 -9.43
CA LYS A 26 12.07 -47.51 -9.92
C LYS A 26 11.01 -46.66 -9.21
N PHE A 27 10.20 -45.92 -9.98
CA PHE A 27 8.89 -45.42 -9.52
C PHE A 27 7.80 -46.44 -9.88
N PRO A 28 6.81 -46.71 -9.02
CA PRO A 28 5.61 -47.46 -9.37
C PRO A 28 4.56 -46.52 -9.98
N SER A 29 4.32 -46.62 -11.28
CA SER A 29 3.15 -46.00 -11.93
C SER A 29 1.96 -46.97 -11.93
N THR A 30 0.80 -46.51 -11.48
CA THR A 30 -0.46 -47.27 -11.58
C THR A 30 -1.47 -46.48 -12.41
N ALA A 31 -1.59 -46.82 -13.68
CA ALA A 31 -2.66 -46.34 -14.55
C ALA A 31 -3.82 -47.34 -14.56
N PHE A 32 -5.06 -46.84 -14.51
CA PHE A 32 -6.27 -47.64 -14.71
C PHE A 32 -7.30 -46.84 -15.51
N LEU A 33 -7.36 -47.11 -16.82
CA LEU A 33 -8.48 -46.75 -17.71
C LEU A 33 -8.63 -47.82 -18.79
N PRO A 34 -9.83 -48.40 -18.89
CA PRO A 34 -10.46 -48.68 -20.18
C PRO A 34 -11.87 -48.03 -20.21
N GLY A 35 -12.42 -47.63 -21.36
CA GLY A 35 -11.89 -47.58 -22.71
C GLY A 35 -12.92 -46.88 -23.61
N PHE A 36 -12.49 -46.18 -24.65
CA PHE A 36 -13.41 -45.52 -25.59
C PHE A 36 -13.86 -46.51 -26.67
N ASP A 37 -15.17 -46.64 -26.86
CA ASP A 37 -15.79 -47.14 -28.08
C ASP A 37 -16.82 -46.12 -28.56
N VAL A 38 -16.76 -45.75 -29.84
CA VAL A 38 -17.63 -44.72 -30.44
C VAL A 38 -18.36 -45.31 -31.63
N VAL A 39 -19.68 -45.47 -31.49
CA VAL A 39 -20.59 -45.71 -32.61
C VAL A 39 -21.74 -44.72 -32.50
N GLY A 40 -21.82 -43.77 -33.44
CA GLY A 40 -22.91 -42.82 -33.51
C GLY A 40 -24.14 -43.41 -34.21
N SER A 41 -25.32 -43.01 -33.76
CA SER A 41 -26.58 -43.21 -34.48
C SER A 41 -27.48 -41.99 -34.29
N VAL A 42 -28.12 -41.53 -35.37
CA VAL A 42 -28.98 -40.34 -35.39
C VAL A 42 -30.40 -40.77 -35.73
N SER A 43 -31.34 -40.56 -34.81
CA SER A 43 -32.77 -40.56 -35.08
C SER A 43 -33.49 -39.63 -34.10
N SER A 44 -34.74 -39.27 -34.42
CA SER A 44 -35.37 -38.03 -33.96
C SER A 44 -36.72 -38.23 -33.25
N ALA A 45 -37.27 -37.10 -32.78
CA ALA A 45 -38.67 -36.85 -32.46
C ALA A 45 -39.19 -37.16 -31.03
N SER A 46 -39.30 -36.06 -30.26
CA SER A 46 -40.54 -35.61 -29.62
C SER A 46 -41.31 -36.53 -28.67
N LYS A 47 -41.36 -36.12 -27.40
CA LYS A 47 -42.61 -35.64 -26.78
C LYS A 47 -42.34 -34.67 -25.62
N LYS A 48 -43.26 -33.72 -25.42
CA LYS A 48 -43.35 -32.93 -24.18
C LYS A 48 -44.08 -33.76 -23.13
N GLU A 49 -43.65 -33.66 -21.88
CA GLU A 49 -44.58 -33.68 -20.75
C GLU A 49 -44.04 -32.76 -19.65
N THR A 50 -44.94 -32.10 -18.92
CA THR A 50 -44.61 -31.04 -17.96
C THR A 50 -44.91 -31.48 -16.54
N SER A 51 -43.91 -31.43 -15.66
CA SER A 51 -44.14 -31.34 -14.22
C SER A 51 -43.23 -30.29 -13.62
N VAL A 52 -43.72 -29.58 -12.62
CA VAL A 52 -42.99 -28.53 -11.89
C VAL A 52 -42.67 -29.07 -10.50
N SER A 53 -41.39 -29.06 -10.13
CA SER A 53 -40.97 -29.13 -8.73
C SER A 53 -39.79 -28.18 -8.54
N SER A 54 -39.91 -27.32 -7.53
CA SER A 54 -38.96 -26.23 -7.26
C SER A 54 -37.91 -26.67 -6.25
N GLY A 55 -36.64 -26.66 -6.65
CA GLY A 55 -35.49 -26.73 -5.74
C GLY A 55 -34.57 -25.54 -5.99
N PRO A 56 -34.09 -24.83 -4.94
CA PRO A 56 -33.21 -23.68 -5.12
C PRO A 56 -31.82 -24.15 -5.58
N ARG A 57 -31.48 -23.85 -6.83
CA ARG A 57 -30.15 -24.15 -7.40
C ARG A 57 -29.24 -22.94 -7.22
N ALA A 58 -28.50 -22.92 -6.11
CA ALA A 58 -27.51 -21.88 -5.83
C ALA A 58 -26.57 -21.69 -7.04
N THR A 59 -26.63 -20.50 -7.63
CA THR A 59 -25.87 -20.12 -8.81
C THR A 59 -25.34 -18.71 -8.55
N LEU A 60 -24.02 -18.53 -8.57
CA LEU A 60 -23.41 -17.23 -8.33
C LEU A 60 -23.54 -16.35 -9.58
N THR A 61 -24.67 -15.66 -9.68
CA THR A 61 -24.90 -14.58 -10.65
C THR A 61 -24.93 -13.25 -9.90
N PHE A 62 -23.92 -12.41 -10.11
CA PHE A 62 -24.04 -10.99 -9.81
C PHE A 62 -25.07 -10.40 -10.76
N ASP A 63 -26.28 -10.13 -10.27
CA ASP A 63 -27.25 -9.36 -11.03
C ASP A 63 -26.72 -7.92 -11.20
N PRO A 64 -26.61 -7.40 -12.44
CA PRO A 64 -26.24 -6.00 -12.64
C PRO A 64 -27.35 -5.10 -12.08
N PRO A 65 -27.01 -3.92 -11.52
CA PRO A 65 -28.01 -3.03 -10.94
C PRO A 65 -29.08 -2.65 -11.95
N THR A 66 -30.35 -2.70 -11.51
CA THR A 66 -31.54 -2.45 -12.33
C THR A 66 -31.45 -1.12 -13.07
N THR A 67 -31.66 -1.16 -14.39
CA THR A 67 -31.45 -0.01 -15.27
C THR A 67 -32.57 1.04 -15.16
N ASP A 68 -32.43 1.99 -14.23
CA ASP A 68 -33.05 3.31 -14.37
C ASP A 68 -32.35 4.04 -15.53
N SER A 69 -33.02 4.07 -16.69
CA SER A 69 -32.42 4.47 -17.98
C SER A 69 -32.22 5.98 -18.17
N GLU A 70 -32.42 6.80 -17.13
CA GLU A 70 -32.34 8.26 -17.19
C GLU A 70 -31.27 8.90 -16.28
N LYS A 71 -30.00 8.44 -16.35
CA LYS A 71 -28.82 9.29 -16.01
C LYS A 71 -27.44 8.89 -16.56
N ALA A 72 -27.36 7.96 -17.50
CA ALA A 72 -26.08 7.54 -18.11
C ALA A 72 -25.55 8.49 -19.21
N LYS A 73 -25.59 9.81 -19.00
CA LYS A 73 -24.75 10.74 -19.79
C LYS A 73 -23.33 10.64 -19.25
N GLN A 74 -22.37 10.20 -20.08
CA GLN A 74 -20.94 10.37 -19.79
C GLN A 74 -20.69 11.82 -19.38
N ARG A 75 -20.20 12.04 -18.15
CA ARG A 75 -19.75 13.37 -17.73
C ARG A 75 -18.54 13.73 -18.61
N LYS A 76 -18.73 14.74 -19.46
CA LYS A 76 -17.65 15.32 -20.25
C LYS A 76 -16.69 16.08 -19.32
N HIS A 77 -15.52 16.43 -19.84
CA HIS A 77 -14.53 17.26 -19.14
C HIS A 77 -15.15 18.48 -18.44
N ALA A 78 -14.50 18.96 -17.39
CA ALA A 78 -14.90 20.12 -16.59
C ALA A 78 -15.32 21.29 -17.51
N VAL A 79 -16.51 21.85 -17.26
CA VAL A 79 -17.08 22.91 -18.12
C VAL A 79 -16.31 24.23 -17.99
N ASP A 80 -15.70 24.45 -16.81
CA ASP A 80 -14.72 25.49 -16.54
C ASP A 80 -13.60 24.91 -15.65
N PRO A 81 -12.37 24.71 -16.18
CA PRO A 81 -11.23 24.26 -15.39
C PRO A 81 -10.86 25.17 -14.21
N ALA A 82 -11.25 26.45 -14.24
CA ALA A 82 -11.03 27.39 -13.14
C ALA A 82 -12.10 27.35 -12.05
N ALA A 83 -13.22 26.63 -12.26
CA ALA A 83 -14.30 26.50 -11.28
C ALA A 83 -14.97 25.11 -11.17
N PRO A 84 -14.24 23.97 -11.10
CA PRO A 84 -14.81 22.61 -11.18
C PRO A 84 -15.93 22.32 -10.17
N ASP A 85 -16.93 21.51 -10.54
CA ASP A 85 -18.10 21.19 -9.70
C ASP A 85 -17.88 19.98 -8.76
N PHE A 86 -17.04 20.19 -7.74
CA PHE A 86 -16.63 19.16 -6.78
C PHE A 86 -17.81 18.51 -6.03
N LEU A 87 -17.90 17.19 -6.11
CA LEU A 87 -18.87 16.38 -5.36
C LEU A 87 -18.41 16.15 -3.91
N PRO A 88 -19.34 16.08 -2.92
CA PRO A 88 -18.99 15.69 -1.57
C PRO A 88 -18.60 14.21 -1.50
N LEU A 89 -17.57 13.91 -0.71
CA LEU A 89 -17.18 12.56 -0.32
C LEU A 89 -18.06 12.04 0.83
N PRO A 90 -18.14 10.71 1.04
CA PRO A 90 -18.51 10.16 2.33
C PRO A 90 -17.61 10.71 3.44
N SER A 91 -18.17 10.98 4.62
CA SER A 91 -17.39 11.56 5.72
C SER A 91 -16.45 10.53 6.36
N PHE A 92 -15.43 11.02 7.06
CA PHE A 92 -14.49 10.18 7.81
C PHE A 92 -15.21 9.20 8.76
N GLU A 93 -16.28 9.65 9.42
CA GLU A 93 -17.10 8.85 10.35
C GLU A 93 -17.97 7.81 9.63
N GLN A 94 -18.32 8.03 8.36
CA GLN A 94 -19.00 7.07 7.50
C GLN A 94 -18.05 5.99 6.97
N CYS A 95 -16.79 6.33 6.70
CA CYS A 95 -15.74 5.37 6.34
C CYS A 95 -15.26 4.57 7.56
N PHE A 96 -15.07 5.25 8.70
CA PHE A 96 -14.44 4.72 9.91
C PHE A 96 -15.33 4.95 11.15
N PRO A 97 -16.45 4.22 11.28
CA PRO A 97 -17.26 4.23 12.50
C PRO A 97 -16.40 3.91 13.74
N LYS A 98 -16.77 4.51 14.88
CA LYS A 98 -16.02 4.50 16.15
C LYS A 98 -14.58 5.03 16.06
N SER A 99 -14.19 5.74 15.00
CA SER A 99 -12.88 6.40 14.93
C SER A 99 -12.97 7.92 15.12
N THR A 100 -11.92 8.52 15.68
CA THR A 100 -11.68 9.98 15.65
C THR A 100 -10.34 10.29 15.00
N LYS A 101 -10.22 11.49 14.41
CA LYS A 101 -8.92 12.07 14.04
C LYS A 101 -8.34 12.80 15.24
N GLU A 102 -7.22 12.30 15.73
CA GLU A 102 -6.42 12.88 16.79
C GLU A 102 -5.14 13.49 16.19
N SER A 103 -4.38 14.22 17.01
CA SER A 103 -3.00 14.55 16.65
C SER A 103 -2.08 14.48 17.87
N ARG A 104 -0.82 14.10 17.62
CA ARG A 104 0.24 14.15 18.60
C ARG A 104 1.03 15.44 18.41
N GLU A 105 0.94 16.33 19.39
CA GLU A 105 1.72 17.55 19.45
C GLU A 105 3.19 17.23 19.81
N VAL A 106 4.14 17.78 19.05
CA VAL A 106 5.58 17.77 19.35
C VAL A 106 6.20 19.12 18.99
N ILE A 107 7.23 19.54 19.74
CA ILE A 107 7.91 20.84 19.52
C ILE A 107 9.24 20.59 18.83
N HIS A 108 9.47 21.26 17.69
CA HIS A 108 10.78 21.26 17.04
C HIS A 108 11.73 22.25 17.72
N GLU A 109 12.58 21.75 18.62
CA GLU A 109 13.40 22.57 19.53
C GLU A 109 14.20 23.69 18.83
N GLN A 110 14.73 23.44 17.62
CA GLN A 110 15.57 24.41 16.90
C GLN A 110 14.79 25.61 16.33
N SER A 111 13.46 25.54 16.26
CA SER A 111 12.59 26.61 15.74
C SER A 111 11.49 27.03 16.71
N GLY A 112 11.18 26.22 17.71
CA GLY A 112 9.99 26.40 18.55
C GLY A 112 8.67 26.11 17.82
N HIS A 113 8.72 25.58 16.58
CA HIS A 113 7.53 25.24 15.82
C HIS A 113 6.81 24.05 16.48
N ILE A 114 5.51 24.23 16.74
CA ILE A 114 4.62 23.17 17.21
C ILE A 114 4.13 22.38 15.99
N LEU A 115 4.38 21.07 15.99
CA LEU A 115 3.99 20.15 14.92
C LEU A 115 2.85 19.27 15.43
N ASN A 116 1.74 19.22 14.68
CA ASN A 116 0.61 18.34 14.98
C ASN A 116 0.61 17.17 14.00
N VAL A 117 0.93 15.98 14.49
CA VAL A 117 1.12 14.77 13.68
C VAL A 117 -0.13 13.89 13.77
N PRO A 118 -0.82 13.59 12.66
CA PRO A 118 -2.13 12.97 12.67
C PRO A 118 -2.08 11.50 13.07
N ILE A 119 -3.10 11.09 13.83
CA ILE A 119 -3.33 9.72 14.29
C ILE A 119 -4.83 9.45 14.17
N ARG A 120 -5.23 8.27 13.69
CA ARG A 120 -6.62 7.82 13.79
C ARG A 120 -6.76 6.96 15.04
N ARG A 121 -7.66 7.36 15.93
CA ARG A 121 -7.96 6.63 17.17
C ARG A 121 -9.24 5.85 17.04
N VAL A 122 -9.15 4.52 17.13
CA VAL A 122 -10.29 3.61 17.16
C VAL A 122 -10.71 3.40 18.61
N HIS A 123 -11.95 3.76 18.94
CA HIS A 123 -12.50 3.66 20.30
C HIS A 123 -13.12 2.27 20.51
N LEU A 124 -12.53 1.45 21.38
CA LEU A 124 -12.99 0.09 21.67
C LEU A 124 -14.06 0.07 22.78
N ALA A 125 -14.70 -1.07 22.99
CA ALA A 125 -15.71 -1.28 24.03
C ALA A 125 -15.17 -2.08 25.23
N GLY A 126 -15.80 -1.92 26.39
CA GLY A 126 -15.33 -2.48 27.67
C GLY A 126 -14.21 -1.64 28.27
N ASP A 127 -13.33 -2.27 29.06
CA ASP A 127 -12.14 -1.65 29.66
C ASP A 127 -10.92 -1.64 28.72
N GLU A 128 -11.13 -1.90 27.43
CA GLU A 128 -10.09 -1.94 26.41
C GLU A 128 -9.53 -0.53 26.13
N PRO A 129 -8.20 -0.36 26.02
CA PRO A 129 -7.63 0.90 25.56
C PRO A 129 -8.03 1.15 24.09
N TYR A 130 -8.06 2.42 23.70
CA TYR A 130 -8.20 2.81 22.30
C TYR A 130 -7.01 2.30 21.46
N PHE A 131 -7.20 2.15 20.15
CA PHE A 131 -6.14 1.75 19.23
C PHE A 131 -5.77 2.88 18.25
N ASP A 132 -4.51 3.33 18.31
CA ASP A 132 -3.99 4.47 17.54
C ASP A 132 -3.26 4.01 16.25
N THR A 133 -3.96 4.09 15.12
CA THR A 133 -3.43 3.75 13.78
C THR A 133 -2.74 4.94 13.12
N TYR A 134 -1.86 4.65 12.16
CA TYR A 134 -1.41 5.63 11.15
C TYR A 134 -2.64 6.17 10.39
N ASP A 135 -2.56 7.42 9.93
CA ASP A 135 -3.65 8.12 9.24
C ASP A 135 -3.08 8.97 8.09
N THR A 136 -3.62 8.78 6.89
CA THR A 136 -3.30 9.48 5.64
C THR A 136 -4.42 10.41 5.16
N THR A 137 -5.58 10.37 5.82
CA THR A 137 -6.83 10.99 5.31
C THR A 137 -6.76 12.52 5.19
N GLY A 138 -5.80 13.16 5.88
CA GLY A 138 -5.61 14.61 5.87
C GLY A 138 -6.75 15.40 6.53
N PRO A 139 -6.72 16.74 6.47
CA PRO A 139 -7.78 17.59 7.04
C PRO A 139 -9.14 17.38 6.36
N GLN A 140 -10.18 17.19 7.16
CA GLN A 140 -11.53 16.84 6.68
C GLN A 140 -12.46 18.04 6.56
N ASN A 141 -13.53 17.90 5.78
CA ASN A 141 -14.61 18.90 5.61
C ASN A 141 -14.16 20.27 5.05
N ILE A 142 -13.02 20.32 4.35
CA ILE A 142 -12.52 21.53 3.68
C ILE A 142 -13.01 21.54 2.22
N SER A 143 -13.52 22.69 1.76
CA SER A 143 -13.97 22.83 0.37
C SER A 143 -12.77 22.83 -0.59
N PRO A 144 -12.76 21.97 -1.65
CA PRO A 144 -11.63 21.94 -2.57
C PRO A 144 -11.36 23.26 -3.33
N ARG A 145 -12.36 24.16 -3.37
CA ARG A 145 -12.25 25.52 -3.91
C ARG A 145 -11.39 26.47 -3.05
N ILE A 146 -11.07 26.09 -1.80
CA ILE A 146 -10.24 26.87 -0.85
C ILE A 146 -8.81 26.33 -0.81
N GLY A 147 -8.64 25.01 -0.96
CA GLY A 147 -7.39 24.32 -0.69
C GLY A 147 -7.18 24.01 0.80
N LEU A 148 -6.22 23.14 1.09
CA LEU A 148 -5.87 22.74 2.46
C LEU A 148 -5.04 23.81 3.19
N PRO A 149 -5.00 23.77 4.54
CA PRO A 149 -4.15 24.66 5.33
C PRO A 149 -2.67 24.43 5.02
N LYS A 150 -1.93 25.52 4.79
CA LYS A 150 -0.50 25.51 4.42
C LYS A 150 0.42 25.29 5.63
N LEU A 151 0.23 24.15 6.31
CA LEU A 151 0.83 23.83 7.61
C LEU A 151 2.37 23.90 7.64
N ARG A 152 3.04 23.63 6.52
CA ARG A 152 4.51 23.69 6.41
C ARG A 152 5.07 25.09 6.17
N LYS A 153 4.22 26.10 5.93
CA LYS A 153 4.65 27.42 5.44
C LYS A 153 5.75 28.02 6.31
N ASP A 154 5.54 28.14 7.62
CA ASP A 154 6.48 28.84 8.50
C ASP A 154 7.82 28.10 8.66
N TRP A 155 7.82 26.77 8.46
CA TRP A 155 9.03 25.94 8.47
C TRP A 155 9.89 26.23 7.24
N VAL A 156 9.26 26.32 6.05
CA VAL A 156 9.92 26.70 4.79
C VAL A 156 10.38 28.16 4.85
N ASP A 157 9.50 29.09 5.21
CA ASP A 157 9.79 30.51 5.38
C ASP A 157 10.99 30.76 6.32
N ARG A 158 11.10 30.01 7.42
CA ARG A 158 12.25 30.09 8.35
C ARG A 158 13.54 29.67 7.66
N ARG A 159 13.54 28.57 6.91
CA ARG A 159 14.75 28.04 6.26
C ARG A 159 15.18 28.87 5.04
N GLU A 160 14.23 29.37 4.23
CA GLU A 160 14.50 30.36 3.18
C GLU A 160 15.13 31.65 3.76
N LYS A 161 14.66 32.14 4.92
CA LYS A 161 15.25 33.32 5.62
C LYS A 161 16.65 33.08 6.20
N LEU A 162 17.04 31.84 6.49
CA LEU A 162 18.39 31.50 6.95
C LEU A 162 19.42 31.44 5.81
N GLY A 163 18.96 31.20 4.58
CA GLY A 163 19.77 31.20 3.36
C GLY A 163 20.66 29.96 3.21
N THR A 164 20.22 28.99 2.42
CA THR A 164 20.97 27.75 2.16
C THR A 164 21.26 27.56 0.67
N PRO A 165 22.38 26.89 0.29
CA PRO A 165 22.74 26.64 -1.10
C PRO A 165 21.90 25.51 -1.75
N ARG A 166 21.32 24.63 -0.92
CA ARG A 166 20.44 23.52 -1.26
C ARG A 166 19.30 23.48 -0.25
N TYR A 167 18.14 22.98 -0.64
CA TYR A 167 16.92 22.95 0.18
C TYR A 167 16.44 21.53 0.52
N THR A 168 17.18 20.50 0.12
CA THR A 168 16.72 19.10 0.24
C THR A 168 16.84 18.56 1.66
N GLN A 169 15.97 17.60 2.00
CA GLN A 169 16.07 16.90 3.29
C GLN A 169 17.38 16.11 3.41
N MET A 170 17.94 15.59 2.30
CA MET A 170 19.25 14.94 2.29
C MET A 170 20.40 15.93 2.61
N TYR A 171 20.35 17.16 2.09
CA TYR A 171 21.34 18.20 2.41
C TYR A 171 21.32 18.54 3.90
N TYR A 172 20.14 18.84 4.46
CA TYR A 172 19.99 19.09 5.90
C TYR A 172 20.47 17.89 6.73
N ALA A 173 20.07 16.68 6.34
CA ALA A 173 20.44 15.46 7.03
C ALA A 173 21.96 15.26 7.06
N LYS A 174 22.67 15.46 5.94
CA LYS A 174 24.14 15.36 5.86
C LYS A 174 24.88 16.40 6.70
N LEU A 175 24.28 17.58 6.92
CA LEU A 175 24.81 18.60 7.85
C LEU A 175 24.58 18.27 9.35
N GLY A 176 23.89 17.18 9.68
CA GLY A 176 23.49 16.88 11.06
C GLY A 176 22.27 17.67 11.53
N ILE A 177 21.53 18.31 10.61
CA ILE A 177 20.32 19.07 10.92
C ILE A 177 19.11 18.13 10.86
N ILE A 178 18.41 17.99 11.99
CA ILE A 178 17.04 17.49 12.04
C ILE A 178 16.12 18.66 11.63
N THR A 179 15.20 18.40 10.70
CA THR A 179 14.20 19.38 10.25
C THR A 179 12.84 19.14 10.90
N GLU A 180 11.94 20.12 10.77
CA GLU A 180 10.53 19.96 11.12
C GLU A 180 9.92 18.71 10.46
N GLU A 181 10.19 18.45 9.17
CA GLU A 181 9.70 17.25 8.48
C GLU A 181 10.31 15.95 9.02
N MET A 182 11.60 15.92 9.38
CA MET A 182 12.21 14.73 9.98
C MET A 182 11.59 14.39 11.35
N LEU A 183 11.38 15.39 12.21
CA LEU A 183 10.71 15.21 13.50
C LEU A 183 9.24 14.76 13.31
N TYR A 184 8.55 15.31 12.31
CA TYR A 184 7.18 14.92 11.95
C TYR A 184 7.12 13.44 11.54
N CYS A 185 7.98 13.01 10.62
CA CYS A 185 8.06 11.61 10.18
C CYS A 185 8.44 10.67 11.33
N ALA A 186 9.46 11.01 12.13
CA ALA A 186 9.84 10.22 13.30
C ALA A 186 8.67 10.02 14.28
N THR A 187 7.92 11.08 14.56
CA THR A 187 6.74 11.05 15.42
C THR A 187 5.62 10.18 14.84
N ARG A 188 5.40 10.23 13.52
CA ARG A 188 4.36 9.46 12.79
C ARG A 188 4.69 7.96 12.75
N GLU A 189 5.96 7.61 12.57
CA GLU A 189 6.48 6.23 12.59
C GLU A 189 6.73 5.69 14.01
N LYS A 190 6.61 6.53 15.05
CA LYS A 190 6.94 6.23 16.46
C LYS A 190 8.43 5.86 16.67
N LEU A 191 9.31 6.43 15.84
CA LEU A 191 10.76 6.23 15.84
C LEU A 191 11.53 7.49 16.29
N ASP A 192 12.85 7.36 16.40
CA ASP A 192 13.73 8.45 16.83
C ASP A 192 14.07 9.45 15.69
N PRO A 193 14.09 10.77 15.94
CA PRO A 193 14.39 11.77 14.91
C PRO A 193 15.83 11.75 14.37
N GLU A 194 16.82 11.36 15.18
CA GLU A 194 18.20 11.19 14.73
C GLU A 194 18.32 9.90 13.90
N PHE A 195 17.60 8.83 14.23
CA PHE A 195 17.49 7.66 13.35
C PHE A 195 16.96 8.06 11.96
N VAL A 196 15.85 8.80 11.90
CA VAL A 196 15.28 9.34 10.64
C VAL A 196 16.33 10.16 9.88
N ARG A 197 16.99 11.12 10.54
CA ARG A 197 18.06 11.92 9.92
C ARG A 197 19.18 11.03 9.36
N THR A 198 19.64 10.02 10.11
CA THR A 198 20.76 9.20 9.66
C THR A 198 20.42 8.31 8.47
N GLU A 199 19.18 7.85 8.31
CA GLU A 199 18.72 7.07 7.14
C GLU A 199 18.56 7.96 5.89
N VAL A 200 18.05 9.19 6.06
CA VAL A 200 17.97 10.19 4.98
C VAL A 200 19.37 10.67 4.55
N ALA A 201 20.29 10.92 5.49
CA ALA A 201 21.66 11.37 5.20
C ALA A 201 22.46 10.36 4.35
N ARG A 202 22.20 9.06 4.53
CA ARG A 202 22.85 7.97 3.79
C ARG A 202 22.06 7.48 2.56
N GLY A 203 20.93 8.13 2.24
CA GLY A 203 20.12 7.81 1.06
C GLY A 203 19.25 6.55 1.15
N ARG A 204 19.14 5.89 2.30
CA ARG A 204 18.29 4.68 2.51
C ARG A 204 16.83 5.01 2.84
N ALA A 205 16.53 6.30 2.99
CA ALA A 205 15.18 6.82 3.11
C ALA A 205 15.08 8.21 2.46
N ILE A 206 13.88 8.59 2.05
CA ILE A 206 13.54 9.92 1.54
C ILE A 206 12.26 10.45 2.19
N ILE A 207 12.17 11.78 2.28
CA ILE A 207 10.98 12.52 2.71
C ILE A 207 10.61 13.44 1.53
N PRO A 208 9.69 13.03 0.63
CA PRO A 208 9.36 13.79 -0.58
C PRO A 208 8.60 15.08 -0.21
N SER A 209 9.31 16.20 -0.08
CA SER A 209 8.79 17.39 0.60
C SER A 209 9.03 18.73 -0.10
N ASN A 210 8.75 18.81 -1.41
CA ASN A 210 8.87 20.04 -2.21
C ASN A 210 8.36 21.25 -1.42
N LYS A 211 9.20 22.29 -1.29
CA LYS A 211 8.97 23.42 -0.37
C LYS A 211 7.78 24.31 -0.75
N LYS A 212 7.20 24.13 -1.95
CA LYS A 212 5.96 24.82 -2.38
C LYS A 212 4.70 23.97 -2.17
N HIS A 213 4.82 22.68 -1.89
CA HIS A 213 3.70 21.86 -1.38
C HIS A 213 3.55 22.08 0.12
N GLN A 214 3.01 23.26 0.48
CA GLN A 214 2.92 23.71 1.87
C GLN A 214 1.77 23.04 2.65
N GLU A 215 0.85 22.39 1.92
CA GLU A 215 -0.31 21.62 2.39
C GLU A 215 0.03 20.20 2.89
N LEU A 216 1.23 19.70 2.56
CA LEU A 216 1.69 18.35 2.87
C LEU A 216 1.81 18.07 4.38
N GLU A 217 1.28 16.95 4.84
CA GLU A 217 1.60 16.27 6.11
C GLU A 217 2.79 15.31 5.86
N PRO A 218 4.02 15.59 6.33
CA PRO A 218 5.20 14.80 5.97
C PRO A 218 5.11 13.29 6.26
N MET A 219 5.70 12.50 5.37
CA MET A 219 5.84 11.05 5.46
C MET A 219 7.22 10.62 4.95
N ILE A 220 7.67 9.42 5.33
CA ILE A 220 8.99 8.88 4.99
C ILE A 220 8.88 7.54 4.24
N VAL A 221 9.65 7.42 3.16
CA VAL A 221 9.78 6.22 2.35
C VAL A 221 11.18 5.66 2.54
N GLY A 222 11.29 4.46 3.13
CA GLY A 222 12.55 3.74 3.30
C GLY A 222 12.34 2.37 3.93
N ARG A 223 13.28 1.45 3.73
CA ARG A 223 13.16 0.03 4.10
C ARG A 223 12.91 -0.22 5.60
N ASN A 224 13.42 0.66 6.46
CA ASN A 224 13.39 0.54 7.92
C ASN A 224 12.23 1.29 8.59
N PHE A 225 11.21 1.63 7.79
CA PHE A 225 9.96 2.29 8.18
C PHE A 225 8.78 1.39 7.78
N LEU A 226 7.55 1.79 8.11
CA LEU A 226 6.34 1.13 7.60
C LEU A 226 6.35 1.14 6.06
N VAL A 227 5.94 0.04 5.42
CA VAL A 227 5.81 -0.02 3.95
C VAL A 227 4.70 0.92 3.51
N LYS A 228 5.01 1.78 2.53
CA LYS A 228 4.09 2.82 2.04
C LYS A 228 3.39 2.36 0.76
N VAL A 229 2.23 2.94 0.46
CA VAL A 229 1.43 2.66 -0.74
C VAL A 229 1.20 3.92 -1.55
N ASN A 230 1.47 3.85 -2.86
CA ASN A 230 1.16 4.92 -3.82
C ASN A 230 -0.12 4.58 -4.62
N ALA A 231 -1.02 5.55 -4.76
CA ALA A 231 -2.18 5.43 -5.66
C ALA A 231 -2.01 6.30 -6.92
N ASN A 232 -1.97 5.66 -8.09
CA ASN A 232 -2.00 6.35 -9.38
C ASN A 232 -3.42 6.83 -9.70
N ILE A 233 -3.54 8.13 -9.96
CA ILE A 233 -4.72 8.81 -10.47
C ILE A 233 -4.31 9.63 -11.70
N GLY A 234 -5.23 10.37 -12.30
CA GLY A 234 -4.98 11.14 -13.52
C GLY A 234 -6.14 11.02 -14.52
N ASN A 235 -6.35 12.10 -15.25
CA ASN A 235 -7.30 12.15 -16.35
C ASN A 235 -6.71 11.52 -17.63
N SER A 236 -7.52 11.40 -18.68
CA SER A 236 -7.04 10.98 -20.00
C SER A 236 -7.76 11.72 -21.12
N ALA A 237 -7.18 11.69 -22.32
CA ALA A 237 -7.78 12.24 -23.53
C ALA A 237 -9.18 11.65 -23.88
N VAL A 238 -9.58 10.54 -23.25
CA VAL A 238 -10.85 9.84 -23.51
C VAL A 238 -11.80 9.76 -22.30
N ALA A 239 -11.33 10.03 -21.08
CA ALA A 239 -12.09 9.82 -19.85
C ALA A 239 -11.64 10.70 -18.67
N SER A 240 -12.58 10.91 -17.74
CA SER A 240 -12.45 11.68 -16.49
C SER A 240 -12.44 13.22 -16.62
N SER A 241 -12.48 13.89 -15.47
CA SER A 241 -12.49 15.35 -15.31
C SER A 241 -11.83 15.76 -13.98
N ILE A 242 -11.52 17.05 -13.82
CA ILE A 242 -10.84 17.61 -12.64
C ILE A 242 -11.59 17.29 -11.33
N GLU A 243 -12.92 17.34 -11.37
CA GLU A 243 -13.79 17.00 -10.25
C GLU A 243 -13.58 15.56 -9.77
N GLU A 244 -13.47 14.61 -10.71
CA GLU A 244 -13.29 13.18 -10.43
C GLU A 244 -11.84 12.86 -10.01
N GLU A 245 -10.84 13.59 -10.53
CA GLU A 245 -9.45 13.41 -10.07
C GLU A 245 -9.21 13.90 -8.64
N VAL A 246 -9.72 15.07 -8.27
CA VAL A 246 -9.66 15.55 -6.87
C VAL A 246 -10.43 14.61 -5.94
N TYR A 247 -11.61 14.14 -6.37
CA TYR A 247 -12.36 13.12 -5.63
C TYR A 247 -11.54 11.83 -5.45
N LYS A 248 -10.91 11.31 -6.52
CA LYS A 248 -10.08 10.09 -6.45
C LYS A 248 -8.85 10.26 -5.55
N VAL A 249 -8.19 11.43 -5.53
CA VAL A 249 -7.09 11.71 -4.59
C VAL A 249 -7.58 11.63 -3.15
N GLN A 250 -8.62 12.39 -2.81
CA GLN A 250 -9.17 12.44 -1.44
C GLN A 250 -9.76 11.09 -1.01
N TRP A 251 -10.27 10.29 -1.94
CA TRP A 251 -10.77 8.95 -1.70
C TRP A 251 -9.63 7.92 -1.54
N ALA A 252 -8.55 8.02 -2.32
CA ALA A 252 -7.37 7.17 -2.15
C ALA A 252 -6.70 7.39 -0.78
N THR A 253 -6.53 8.66 -0.37
CA THR A 253 -5.95 8.99 0.94
C THR A 253 -6.88 8.63 2.10
N MET A 254 -8.20 8.71 1.91
CA MET A 254 -9.20 8.20 2.87
C MET A 254 -8.96 6.71 3.19
N TRP A 255 -8.74 5.87 2.17
CA TRP A 255 -8.56 4.42 2.35
C TRP A 255 -7.12 3.98 2.66
N GLY A 256 -6.17 4.90 2.73
CA GLY A 256 -4.82 4.64 3.25
C GLY A 256 -3.65 4.97 2.32
N ALA A 257 -3.86 5.52 1.12
CA ALA A 257 -2.76 5.85 0.22
C ALA A 257 -1.79 6.87 0.86
N ASP A 258 -0.52 6.51 0.97
CA ASP A 258 0.52 7.30 1.64
C ASP A 258 1.16 8.33 0.71
N THR A 259 1.07 8.11 -0.61
CA THR A 259 1.35 9.07 -1.69
C THR A 259 0.31 8.91 -2.81
N VAL A 260 0.21 9.89 -3.69
CA VAL A 260 -0.51 9.78 -4.97
C VAL A 260 0.39 10.18 -6.13
N MET A 261 0.10 9.69 -7.34
CA MET A 261 0.72 10.20 -8.57
C MET A 261 -0.35 10.71 -9.52
N ASP A 262 -0.16 11.92 -10.05
CA ASP A 262 -0.94 12.45 -11.17
C ASP A 262 -0.29 12.02 -12.49
N LEU A 263 -0.93 11.05 -13.14
CA LEU A 263 -0.56 10.52 -14.45
C LEU A 263 -1.48 11.07 -15.57
N SER A 264 -2.07 12.25 -15.38
CA SER A 264 -2.98 12.88 -16.36
C SER A 264 -2.37 13.00 -17.76
N THR A 265 -3.17 12.70 -18.79
CA THR A 265 -2.79 12.76 -20.22
C THR A 265 -3.85 13.48 -21.05
N GLY A 266 -3.44 14.18 -22.11
CA GLY A 266 -4.33 15.05 -22.87
C GLY A 266 -4.47 16.45 -22.24
N ARG A 267 -5.71 16.90 -22.05
CA ARG A 267 -6.02 18.31 -21.78
C ARG A 267 -6.02 18.65 -20.28
N HIS A 268 -5.71 19.91 -19.99
CA HIS A 268 -5.81 20.52 -18.67
C HIS A 268 -4.96 19.83 -17.59
N ILE A 269 -3.82 19.22 -17.95
CA ILE A 269 -2.91 18.54 -17.01
C ILE A 269 -2.42 19.52 -15.92
N HIS A 270 -2.05 20.75 -16.29
CA HIS A 270 -1.58 21.75 -15.34
C HIS A 270 -2.66 22.13 -14.31
N GLU A 271 -3.87 22.43 -14.80
CA GLU A 271 -5.01 22.82 -13.97
C GLU A 271 -5.48 21.66 -13.08
N THR A 272 -5.53 20.44 -13.63
CA THR A 272 -5.85 19.22 -12.86
C THR A 272 -4.85 19.03 -11.72
N ARG A 273 -3.55 19.13 -12.01
CA ARG A 273 -2.48 18.98 -11.04
C ARG A 273 -2.47 20.06 -9.96
N GLU A 274 -2.76 21.31 -10.30
CA GLU A 274 -2.86 22.38 -9.30
C GLU A 274 -4.03 22.15 -8.35
N TRP A 275 -5.20 21.77 -8.86
CA TRP A 275 -6.34 21.39 -8.02
C TRP A 275 -6.04 20.17 -7.13
N ILE A 276 -5.24 19.21 -7.59
CA ILE A 276 -4.74 18.08 -6.79
C ILE A 276 -3.76 18.55 -5.71
N LEU A 277 -2.71 19.29 -6.06
CA LEU A 277 -1.65 19.74 -5.14
C LEU A 277 -2.20 20.59 -3.99
N ARG A 278 -3.11 21.52 -4.29
CA ARG A 278 -3.76 22.38 -3.27
C ARG A 278 -4.72 21.60 -2.35
N ASN A 279 -5.11 20.38 -2.72
CA ASN A 279 -6.05 19.54 -1.98
C ASN A 279 -5.48 18.19 -1.50
N SER A 280 -4.18 17.95 -1.67
CA SER A 280 -3.49 16.75 -1.19
C SER A 280 -2.70 17.02 0.08
N ALA A 281 -3.01 16.26 1.14
CA ALA A 281 -2.21 16.20 2.36
C ALA A 281 -1.02 15.22 2.24
N VAL A 282 -0.96 14.40 1.19
CA VAL A 282 0.11 13.42 0.94
C VAL A 282 0.98 13.85 -0.25
N PRO A 283 2.24 13.39 -0.38
CA PRO A 283 3.08 13.72 -1.52
C PRO A 283 2.44 13.38 -2.86
N VAL A 284 2.59 14.28 -3.84
CA VAL A 284 2.08 14.13 -5.20
C VAL A 284 3.26 13.94 -6.16
N GLY A 285 3.39 12.74 -6.72
CA GLY A 285 4.32 12.46 -7.82
C GLY A 285 3.70 12.75 -9.19
N THR A 286 4.54 12.77 -10.22
CA THR A 286 4.17 12.99 -11.63
C THR A 286 5.14 12.25 -12.54
N VAL A 287 4.79 12.08 -13.82
CA VAL A 287 5.72 11.63 -14.86
C VAL A 287 5.92 12.79 -15.86
N PRO A 288 6.99 13.60 -15.73
CA PRO A 288 7.11 14.88 -16.45
C PRO A 288 7.10 14.75 -17.98
N ILE A 289 7.54 13.61 -18.52
CA ILE A 289 7.61 13.38 -19.97
C ILE A 289 6.22 13.30 -20.61
N TYR A 290 5.15 12.95 -19.87
CA TYR A 290 3.78 12.91 -20.41
C TYR A 290 3.30 14.32 -20.80
N GLN A 291 3.50 15.31 -19.93
CA GLN A 291 3.15 16.70 -20.24
C GLN A 291 4.10 17.32 -21.28
N ALA A 292 5.38 16.92 -21.30
CA ALA A 292 6.31 17.33 -22.35
C ALA A 292 5.86 16.79 -23.73
N LEU A 293 5.32 15.57 -23.79
CA LEU A 293 4.80 14.97 -25.01
C LEU A 293 3.53 15.67 -25.51
N GLU A 294 2.63 16.10 -24.62
CA GLU A 294 1.49 16.96 -24.98
C GLU A 294 1.95 18.31 -25.54
N LYS A 295 2.97 18.95 -24.96
CA LYS A 295 3.61 20.17 -25.53
C LYS A 295 4.24 19.91 -26.90
N ALA A 296 4.73 18.69 -27.14
CA ALA A 296 5.22 18.22 -28.45
C ALA A 296 4.08 17.77 -29.41
N ASN A 297 2.81 17.98 -29.06
CA ASN A 297 1.61 17.59 -29.80
C ASN A 297 1.47 16.06 -30.02
N GLY A 298 1.95 15.25 -29.07
CA GLY A 298 1.91 13.79 -29.14
C GLY A 298 3.00 13.15 -29.99
N ILE A 299 3.92 13.94 -30.56
CA ILE A 299 4.99 13.47 -31.44
C ILE A 299 6.27 13.30 -30.62
N ALA A 300 6.70 12.06 -30.38
CA ALA A 300 7.85 11.76 -29.53
C ALA A 300 9.17 12.26 -30.14
N GLU A 301 9.29 12.27 -31.46
CA GLU A 301 10.45 12.78 -32.21
C GLU A 301 10.62 14.30 -32.11
N ASN A 302 9.58 15.02 -31.67
CA ASN A 302 9.63 16.46 -31.39
C ASN A 302 10.01 16.77 -29.93
N LEU A 303 10.21 15.76 -29.07
CA LEU A 303 10.68 15.99 -27.70
C LEU A 303 12.14 16.47 -27.73
N THR A 304 12.34 17.73 -27.42
CA THR A 304 13.68 18.29 -27.17
C THR A 304 13.96 18.40 -25.68
N TRP A 305 15.23 18.58 -25.34
CA TRP A 305 15.63 18.83 -23.96
C TRP A 305 14.90 20.06 -23.39
N GLU A 306 14.77 21.15 -24.15
CA GLU A 306 14.14 22.40 -23.73
C GLU A 306 12.65 22.22 -23.40
N ILE A 307 11.92 21.35 -24.11
CA ILE A 307 10.51 21.05 -23.80
C ILE A 307 10.38 20.23 -22.51
N PHE A 308 11.27 19.25 -22.32
CA PHE A 308 11.28 18.45 -21.10
C PHE A 308 11.71 19.29 -19.88
N ARG A 309 12.74 20.12 -20.04
CA ARG A 309 13.16 21.18 -19.12
C ARG A 309 11.98 22.06 -18.72
N ASP A 310 11.35 22.73 -19.69
CA ASP A 310 10.23 23.66 -19.51
C ASP A 310 8.95 22.96 -19.01
N THR A 311 9.01 21.65 -18.74
CA THR A 311 7.99 20.86 -18.06
C THR A 311 8.43 20.43 -16.67
N LEU A 312 9.65 19.91 -16.51
CA LEU A 312 10.26 19.64 -15.20
C LEU A 312 10.18 20.86 -14.28
N ILE A 313 10.55 22.04 -14.80
CA ILE A 313 10.45 23.28 -14.04
C ILE A 313 9.13 24.04 -14.21
N GLU A 314 8.15 23.53 -14.95
CA GLU A 314 6.75 23.94 -14.71
C GLU A 314 6.16 23.15 -13.52
N GLN A 315 6.65 21.93 -13.29
CA GLN A 315 6.28 21.07 -12.18
C GLN A 315 7.10 21.37 -10.90
N ALA A 316 8.28 21.97 -11.06
CA ALA A 316 9.14 22.48 -9.99
C ALA A 316 9.12 24.03 -9.86
N GLU A 317 9.84 24.77 -10.72
CA GLU A 317 10.15 26.23 -10.59
C GLU A 317 10.23 27.06 -11.91
N GLN A 318 11.43 27.24 -12.51
CA GLN A 318 11.75 27.74 -13.89
C GLN A 318 13.31 27.82 -14.10
N GLY A 319 13.91 27.09 -15.08
CA GLY A 319 15.39 26.90 -15.39
C GLY A 319 16.07 25.69 -14.67
N VAL A 320 17.09 24.92 -15.14
CA VAL A 320 18.12 25.01 -16.24
C VAL A 320 18.37 23.61 -16.94
N GLU A 321 19.57 23.16 -17.41
CA GLU A 321 19.75 22.17 -18.54
C GLU A 321 20.56 20.84 -18.34
N HIS A 322 20.07 19.70 -18.85
CA HIS A 322 20.61 18.30 -18.73
C HIS A 322 20.43 17.63 -17.35
N TRP A 323 20.75 16.32 -17.23
CA TRP A 323 20.56 15.53 -15.99
C TRP A 323 21.19 16.19 -14.76
N ASP A 324 22.41 16.70 -14.87
CA ASP A 324 23.06 17.35 -13.73
C ASP A 324 22.34 18.65 -13.32
N ASP A 325 21.63 19.33 -14.22
CA ASP A 325 20.78 20.48 -13.86
C ASP A 325 19.35 20.07 -13.48
N ILE A 326 18.85 18.87 -13.86
CA ILE A 326 17.67 18.26 -13.20
C ILE A 326 17.96 18.16 -11.70
N LEU A 327 19.18 17.78 -11.34
CA LEU A 327 19.61 17.73 -9.95
C LEU A 327 19.71 19.12 -9.32
N ASP A 328 20.07 20.17 -10.06
CA ASP A 328 20.09 21.54 -9.52
C ASP A 328 18.68 22.13 -9.37
N ILE A 329 17.76 21.81 -10.28
CA ILE A 329 16.31 22.05 -10.14
C ILE A 329 15.79 21.41 -8.85
N CYS A 330 16.03 20.10 -8.70
CA CYS A 330 15.56 19.31 -7.57
C CYS A 330 16.12 19.85 -6.25
N ASN A 331 17.37 20.32 -6.25
CA ASN A 331 18.04 20.93 -5.11
C ASN A 331 17.38 22.22 -4.60
N GLN A 332 16.93 23.08 -5.51
CA GLN A 332 16.40 24.37 -5.11
C GLN A 332 15.01 24.24 -4.47
N TYR A 333 14.13 23.39 -5.00
CA TYR A 333 12.74 23.29 -4.51
C TYR A 333 12.42 22.01 -3.68
N ASP A 334 13.38 21.10 -3.41
CA ASP A 334 13.23 19.78 -2.74
C ASP A 334 12.29 18.80 -3.48
N VAL A 335 12.55 18.60 -4.77
CA VAL A 335 11.92 17.52 -5.53
C VAL A 335 12.78 16.26 -5.37
N ALA A 336 12.18 15.17 -4.89
CA ALA A 336 12.80 13.86 -4.88
C ALA A 336 12.66 13.20 -6.26
N LEU A 337 13.72 12.53 -6.74
CA LEU A 337 13.68 11.78 -7.99
C LEU A 337 13.20 10.35 -7.75
N SER A 338 12.12 9.99 -8.42
CA SER A 338 11.78 8.60 -8.72
C SER A 338 12.47 8.25 -10.05
N ILE A 339 13.51 7.42 -10.01
CA ILE A 339 14.23 7.04 -11.25
C ILE A 339 13.49 5.86 -11.88
N GLY A 340 12.76 6.15 -12.96
CA GLY A 340 11.83 5.23 -13.62
C GLY A 340 12.44 3.93 -14.16
N ASP A 341 11.57 2.94 -14.39
CA ASP A 341 11.89 1.63 -14.97
C ASP A 341 11.25 1.46 -16.37
N GLY A 342 11.73 2.23 -17.34
CA GLY A 342 11.20 2.26 -18.72
C GLY A 342 11.36 0.95 -19.50
N LEU A 343 12.24 0.04 -19.03
CA LEU A 343 12.49 -1.29 -19.58
C LEU A 343 11.99 -2.40 -18.64
N ARG A 344 11.02 -2.12 -17.76
CA ARG A 344 10.41 -3.14 -16.91
C ARG A 344 9.66 -4.23 -17.69
N PRO A 345 9.61 -5.48 -17.18
CA PRO A 345 8.85 -6.54 -17.79
C PRO A 345 7.33 -6.27 -17.72
N GLY A 346 6.70 -6.26 -18.89
CA GLY A 346 5.24 -6.23 -19.08
C GLY A 346 4.61 -7.63 -19.24
N SER A 347 5.38 -8.69 -19.01
CA SER A 347 4.88 -10.07 -18.95
C SER A 347 5.80 -10.95 -18.10
N ILE A 348 5.28 -12.10 -17.64
CA ILE A 348 6.07 -13.11 -16.91
C ILE A 348 7.19 -13.73 -17.78
N TYR A 349 7.09 -13.64 -19.12
CA TYR A 349 8.11 -14.11 -20.05
C TYR A 349 9.36 -13.21 -20.01
N ASP A 350 9.16 -11.90 -19.96
CA ASP A 350 10.22 -10.88 -19.99
C ASP A 350 10.88 -10.64 -18.62
N ALA A 351 10.35 -11.23 -17.55
CA ALA A 351 10.84 -11.04 -16.18
C ALA A 351 12.34 -11.36 -16.03
N ASN A 352 13.12 -10.47 -15.41
CA ASN A 352 14.57 -10.64 -15.15
C ASN A 352 15.41 -10.81 -16.43
N ASP A 353 15.06 -10.10 -17.52
CA ASP A 353 15.85 -10.12 -18.76
C ASP A 353 17.11 -9.23 -18.69
N THR A 354 17.80 -9.07 -19.83
CA THR A 354 18.99 -8.22 -19.94
C THR A 354 18.65 -6.73 -20.00
N ALA A 355 17.54 -6.33 -20.62
CA ALA A 355 17.11 -4.94 -20.73
C ALA A 355 16.74 -4.35 -19.35
N GLN A 356 15.90 -5.05 -18.60
CA GLN A 356 15.50 -4.66 -17.23
C GLN A 356 16.72 -4.47 -16.32
N PHE A 357 17.67 -5.41 -16.32
CA PHE A 357 18.84 -5.33 -15.45
C PHE A 357 19.93 -4.37 -15.94
N ALA A 358 20.00 -4.06 -17.24
CA ALA A 358 20.84 -2.98 -17.75
C ALA A 358 20.33 -1.60 -17.29
N GLU A 359 19.01 -1.40 -17.28
CA GLU A 359 18.40 -0.19 -16.71
C GLU A 359 18.63 -0.09 -15.20
N LEU A 360 18.36 -1.15 -14.43
CA LEU A 360 18.58 -1.17 -12.97
C LEU A 360 20.03 -0.84 -12.57
N LEU A 361 21.02 -1.35 -13.31
CA LEU A 361 22.43 -1.00 -13.08
C LEU A 361 22.71 0.50 -13.35
N THR A 362 22.02 1.08 -14.35
CA THR A 362 22.11 2.50 -14.72
C THR A 362 21.38 3.40 -13.70
N GLN A 363 20.20 2.99 -13.21
CA GLN A 363 19.50 3.65 -12.10
C GLN A 363 20.43 3.81 -10.89
N GLY A 364 21.27 2.81 -10.60
CA GLY A 364 22.28 2.88 -9.54
C GLY A 364 23.38 3.94 -9.78
N GLU A 365 23.84 4.15 -11.03
CA GLU A 365 24.77 5.25 -11.35
C GLU A 365 24.11 6.62 -11.13
N LEU A 366 22.90 6.79 -11.69
CA LEU A 366 22.13 8.03 -11.59
C LEU A 366 21.80 8.37 -10.13
N THR A 367 21.54 7.36 -9.30
CA THR A 367 21.35 7.47 -7.84
C THR A 367 22.58 8.07 -7.16
N ARG A 368 23.79 7.55 -7.44
CA ARG A 368 25.04 8.07 -6.85
C ARG A 368 25.31 9.51 -7.26
N ARG A 369 25.14 9.84 -8.54
CA ARG A 369 25.28 11.22 -9.07
C ARG A 369 24.28 12.20 -8.45
N ALA A 370 23.04 11.75 -8.23
CA ALA A 370 22.04 12.53 -7.50
C ALA A 370 22.45 12.79 -6.04
N TRP A 371 23.01 11.78 -5.36
CA TRP A 371 23.50 11.92 -3.98
C TRP A 371 24.75 12.80 -3.84
N GLU A 372 25.63 12.89 -4.85
CA GLU A 372 26.73 13.87 -4.89
C GLU A 372 26.20 15.32 -4.93
N LYS A 373 25.03 15.51 -5.54
CA LYS A 373 24.27 16.76 -5.50
C LYS A 373 23.27 16.85 -4.34
N ASP A 374 23.25 15.93 -3.37
CA ASP A 374 22.28 15.87 -2.26
C ASP A 374 20.80 15.82 -2.66
N VAL A 375 20.47 15.35 -3.86
CA VAL A 375 19.09 15.13 -4.29
C VAL A 375 18.57 13.81 -3.70
N GLN A 376 17.34 13.85 -3.19
CA GLN A 376 16.65 12.67 -2.66
C GLN A 376 16.27 11.72 -3.81
N VAL A 377 16.48 10.41 -3.64
CA VAL A 377 16.23 9.39 -4.68
C VAL A 377 15.47 8.19 -4.15
N MET A 378 14.54 7.69 -4.96
CA MET A 378 14.09 6.29 -4.96
C MET A 378 14.20 5.71 -6.38
N ASN A 379 14.28 4.39 -6.51
CA ASN A 379 14.28 3.72 -7.81
C ASN A 379 12.93 3.05 -8.06
N GLU A 380 12.44 3.10 -9.29
CA GLU A 380 11.26 2.33 -9.71
C GLU A 380 11.66 0.92 -10.13
N GLY A 381 10.71 0.00 -10.03
CA GLY A 381 10.93 -1.43 -10.23
C GLY A 381 9.67 -2.23 -10.53
N PRO A 382 9.86 -3.51 -10.87
CA PRO A 382 9.23 -4.12 -12.03
C PRO A 382 7.73 -4.39 -11.90
N GLY A 383 7.09 -4.45 -13.06
CA GLY A 383 5.67 -4.82 -13.22
C GLY A 383 5.40 -6.32 -13.09
N HIS A 384 5.88 -7.17 -14.01
CA HIS A 384 5.47 -8.58 -14.08
C HIS A 384 6.64 -9.50 -13.70
N ILE A 385 6.56 -10.17 -12.53
CA ILE A 385 7.62 -11.03 -12.01
C ILE A 385 7.01 -12.29 -11.34
N PRO A 386 7.30 -13.52 -11.81
CA PRO A 386 6.83 -14.73 -11.15
C PRO A 386 7.56 -14.90 -9.81
N MET A 387 6.87 -15.38 -8.77
CA MET A 387 7.37 -15.34 -7.37
C MET A 387 8.82 -15.83 -7.17
N HIS A 388 9.28 -16.84 -7.91
CA HIS A 388 10.65 -17.38 -7.81
C HIS A 388 11.75 -16.42 -8.29
N LYS A 389 11.40 -15.40 -9.10
CA LYS A 389 12.29 -14.34 -9.60
C LYS A 389 12.31 -13.08 -8.73
N ILE A 390 11.34 -12.91 -7.81
CA ILE A 390 11.24 -11.72 -6.93
C ILE A 390 12.51 -11.49 -6.09
N PRO A 391 13.13 -12.52 -5.44
CA PRO A 391 14.31 -12.30 -4.60
C PRO A 391 15.53 -11.73 -5.34
N GLU A 392 15.72 -12.10 -6.61
CA GLU A 392 16.84 -11.59 -7.42
C GLU A 392 16.71 -10.09 -7.68
N ASN A 393 15.49 -9.58 -7.89
CA ASN A 393 15.23 -8.16 -8.10
C ASN A 393 15.61 -7.32 -6.88
N MET A 394 15.17 -7.75 -5.69
CA MET A 394 15.52 -7.05 -4.44
C MET A 394 17.02 -7.13 -4.14
N GLN A 395 17.67 -8.29 -4.39
CA GLN A 395 19.12 -8.42 -4.20
C GLN A 395 19.88 -7.42 -5.08
N LYS A 396 19.60 -7.39 -6.39
CA LYS A 396 20.29 -6.52 -7.34
C LYS A 396 20.07 -5.04 -7.05
N GLN A 397 18.85 -4.64 -6.66
CA GLN A 397 18.60 -3.24 -6.33
C GLN A 397 19.35 -2.79 -5.07
N LEU A 398 19.34 -3.60 -3.99
CA LEU A 398 20.11 -3.29 -2.78
C LEU A 398 21.61 -3.16 -3.07
N GLU A 399 22.15 -4.05 -3.92
CA GLU A 399 23.57 -4.10 -4.31
C GLU A 399 23.96 -2.93 -5.23
N TRP A 400 23.23 -2.73 -6.34
CA TRP A 400 23.61 -1.82 -7.43
C TRP A 400 23.17 -0.38 -7.20
N CYS A 401 22.06 -0.18 -6.47
CA CYS A 401 21.51 1.13 -6.11
C CYS A 401 21.81 1.53 -4.65
N ASN A 402 22.78 0.87 -4.01
CA ASN A 402 23.32 1.23 -2.69
C ASN A 402 22.27 1.34 -1.57
N GLU A 403 21.31 0.41 -1.53
CA GLU A 403 20.16 0.40 -0.60
C GLU A 403 19.25 1.65 -0.65
N ALA A 404 19.21 2.39 -1.76
CA ALA A 404 18.19 3.41 -1.98
C ALA A 404 16.76 2.83 -1.84
N PRO A 405 15.75 3.63 -1.43
CA PRO A 405 14.37 3.16 -1.40
C PRO A 405 13.91 2.63 -2.76
N PHE A 406 13.28 1.46 -2.74
CA PHE A 406 12.71 0.83 -3.93
C PHE A 406 11.19 1.08 -3.97
N CYS A 407 10.67 1.40 -5.14
CA CYS A 407 9.26 1.61 -5.45
C CYS A 407 8.83 0.60 -6.53
N THR A 408 7.85 -0.28 -6.30
CA THR A 408 7.48 -1.30 -7.31
C THR A 408 6.01 -1.31 -7.68
N LEU A 409 5.73 -1.52 -8.98
CA LEU A 409 4.37 -1.67 -9.52
C LEU A 409 3.90 -3.13 -9.34
N GLY A 410 3.50 -3.47 -8.12
CA GLY A 410 3.34 -4.86 -7.71
C GLY A 410 4.65 -5.45 -7.17
N PRO A 411 5.19 -6.55 -7.75
CA PRO A 411 4.90 -7.05 -9.11
C PRO A 411 3.70 -8.00 -9.23
N LEU A 412 3.06 -8.01 -10.40
CA LEU A 412 2.12 -9.03 -10.86
C LEU A 412 2.82 -10.39 -10.93
N THR A 413 2.24 -11.40 -10.28
CA THR A 413 2.84 -12.75 -10.18
C THR A 413 2.36 -13.72 -11.27
N THR A 414 1.33 -13.35 -12.03
CA THR A 414 0.83 -14.10 -13.20
C THR A 414 -0.02 -13.20 -14.11
N ASP A 415 0.07 -13.42 -15.43
CA ASP A 415 -0.61 -12.59 -16.46
C ASP A 415 -2.05 -13.05 -16.77
N ILE A 416 -2.51 -14.15 -16.17
CA ILE A 416 -3.69 -14.91 -16.66
C ILE A 416 -5.04 -14.45 -16.10
N ALA A 417 -5.08 -13.36 -15.32
CA ALA A 417 -6.27 -12.91 -14.60
C ALA A 417 -6.56 -11.40 -14.69
N PRO A 418 -6.58 -10.78 -15.89
CA PRO A 418 -7.00 -9.39 -16.06
C PRO A 418 -8.42 -9.18 -15.50
N GLY A 419 -8.64 -8.06 -14.83
CA GLY A 419 -9.80 -7.85 -13.94
C GLY A 419 -9.50 -8.11 -12.45
N TYR A 420 -8.49 -8.93 -12.17
CA TYR A 420 -8.06 -9.33 -10.83
C TYR A 420 -6.58 -9.03 -10.56
N ASP A 421 -5.97 -8.13 -11.33
CA ASP A 421 -4.54 -7.84 -11.22
C ASP A 421 -4.14 -7.15 -9.91
N HIS A 422 -5.07 -6.44 -9.26
CA HIS A 422 -4.93 -6.03 -7.87
C HIS A 422 -4.65 -7.21 -6.90
N ILE A 423 -5.08 -8.43 -7.22
CA ILE A 423 -4.79 -9.66 -6.46
C ILE A 423 -3.50 -10.32 -6.97
N THR A 424 -3.30 -10.46 -8.29
CA THR A 424 -2.08 -11.08 -8.86
C THR A 424 -0.82 -10.32 -8.44
N SER A 425 -0.94 -9.00 -8.29
CA SER A 425 0.13 -8.10 -7.83
C SER A 425 0.25 -7.96 -6.32
N ALA A 426 -0.85 -8.00 -5.54
CA ALA A 426 -0.75 -7.95 -4.07
C ALA A 426 0.11 -9.09 -3.50
N ILE A 427 0.10 -10.26 -4.14
CA ILE A 427 1.00 -11.39 -3.80
C ILE A 427 2.48 -10.99 -3.97
N GLY A 428 2.85 -10.41 -5.11
CA GLY A 428 4.23 -10.02 -5.37
C GLY A 428 4.65 -8.79 -4.57
N ALA A 429 3.75 -7.83 -4.38
CA ALA A 429 3.93 -6.63 -3.57
C ALA A 429 4.21 -6.96 -2.10
N ALA A 430 3.43 -7.87 -1.51
CA ALA A 430 3.70 -8.37 -0.15
C ALA A 430 5.04 -9.10 -0.07
N ASN A 431 5.33 -9.97 -1.05
CA ASN A 431 6.60 -10.71 -1.10
C ASN A 431 7.82 -9.79 -1.24
N ILE A 432 7.78 -8.76 -2.08
CA ILE A 432 8.93 -7.87 -2.31
C ILE A 432 9.05 -6.78 -1.23
N GLY A 433 7.93 -6.30 -0.68
CA GLY A 433 7.91 -5.46 0.52
C GLY A 433 8.54 -6.16 1.72
N ALA A 434 8.24 -7.45 1.93
CA ALA A 434 8.84 -8.25 3.01
C ALA A 434 10.37 -8.41 2.85
N LEU A 435 10.88 -8.41 1.61
CA LEU A 435 12.32 -8.47 1.34
C LEU A 435 13.00 -7.09 1.50
N GLY A 436 12.32 -6.00 1.14
CA GLY A 436 12.83 -4.65 1.41
C GLY A 436 12.23 -3.47 0.65
N THR A 437 11.26 -3.66 -0.25
CA THR A 437 10.64 -2.55 -0.98
C THR A 437 9.97 -1.56 -0.02
N ALA A 438 10.15 -0.27 -0.27
CA ALA A 438 9.74 0.81 0.63
C ALA A 438 8.40 1.45 0.26
N LEU A 439 8.10 1.50 -1.05
CA LEU A 439 6.86 2.03 -1.60
C LEU A 439 6.26 1.01 -2.58
N LEU A 440 4.99 0.65 -2.38
CA LEU A 440 4.26 -0.25 -3.28
C LEU A 440 3.31 0.60 -4.11
N CYS A 441 3.61 0.72 -5.40
CA CYS A 441 2.74 1.39 -6.35
C CYS A 441 1.58 0.47 -6.70
N TYR A 442 0.35 0.95 -6.46
CA TYR A 442 -0.83 0.08 -6.51
C TYR A 442 -1.17 -0.40 -7.93
N VAL A 443 -1.97 -1.45 -7.99
CA VAL A 443 -2.55 -1.99 -9.22
C VAL A 443 -4.04 -2.17 -8.96
N THR A 444 -4.87 -1.77 -9.93
CA THR A 444 -6.33 -1.75 -9.74
C THR A 444 -7.01 -2.98 -10.38
N PRO A 445 -8.29 -3.25 -10.09
CA PRO A 445 -9.08 -4.21 -10.87
C PRO A 445 -9.13 -3.91 -12.38
N LYS A 446 -8.88 -2.66 -12.80
CA LYS A 446 -8.90 -2.24 -14.21
C LYS A 446 -7.53 -2.20 -14.89
N GLU A 447 -6.46 -2.68 -14.25
CA GLU A 447 -5.19 -2.87 -14.95
C GLU A 447 -5.40 -3.71 -16.22
N HIS A 448 -4.68 -3.36 -17.30
CA HIS A 448 -4.85 -3.94 -18.64
C HIS A 448 -6.25 -3.80 -19.28
N LEU A 449 -7.22 -3.16 -18.63
CA LEU A 449 -8.62 -3.07 -19.08
C LEU A 449 -9.16 -1.64 -19.24
N GLY A 450 -8.70 -0.65 -18.47
CA GLY A 450 -9.11 0.74 -18.64
C GLY A 450 -8.79 1.65 -17.46
N LEU A 451 -9.26 2.91 -17.52
CA LEU A 451 -9.02 3.89 -16.47
C LEU A 451 -9.85 3.57 -15.20
N PRO A 452 -9.24 3.52 -13.99
CA PRO A 452 -9.95 3.24 -12.76
C PRO A 452 -10.90 4.38 -12.36
N ASN A 453 -12.07 3.99 -11.87
CA ASN A 453 -13.03 4.84 -11.15
C ASN A 453 -12.74 4.79 -9.64
N ARG A 454 -13.44 5.60 -8.84
CA ARG A 454 -13.29 5.65 -7.37
C ARG A 454 -13.39 4.28 -6.66
N ASP A 455 -14.19 3.34 -7.19
CA ASP A 455 -14.46 2.05 -6.54
C ASP A 455 -13.29 1.08 -6.83
N ASP A 456 -12.73 1.13 -8.05
CA ASP A 456 -11.47 0.46 -8.40
C ASP A 456 -10.28 1.03 -7.59
N VAL A 457 -10.25 2.36 -7.36
CA VAL A 457 -9.25 3.03 -6.53
C VAL A 457 -9.30 2.50 -5.10
N LYS A 458 -10.49 2.40 -4.49
CA LYS A 458 -10.66 1.80 -3.15
C LYS A 458 -10.16 0.35 -3.14
N ALA A 459 -10.55 -0.46 -4.12
CA ALA A 459 -10.14 -1.87 -4.21
C ALA A 459 -8.61 -2.02 -4.30
N GLY A 460 -7.95 -1.22 -5.14
CA GLY A 460 -6.49 -1.18 -5.24
C GLY A 460 -5.81 -0.74 -3.94
N VAL A 461 -6.27 0.36 -3.32
CA VAL A 461 -5.66 0.86 -2.07
C VAL A 461 -5.82 -0.15 -0.93
N ILE A 462 -6.99 -0.73 -0.73
CA ILE A 462 -7.22 -1.74 0.32
C ILE A 462 -6.35 -2.99 0.08
N ALA A 463 -6.28 -3.50 -1.15
CA ALA A 463 -5.40 -4.63 -1.48
C ALA A 463 -3.92 -4.33 -1.17
N TYR A 464 -3.47 -3.11 -1.44
CA TYR A 464 -2.09 -2.70 -1.21
C TYR A 464 -1.78 -2.35 0.24
N LYS A 465 -2.72 -1.83 1.04
CA LYS A 465 -2.51 -1.70 2.50
C LYS A 465 -2.48 -3.06 3.20
N ILE A 466 -3.22 -4.06 2.70
CA ILE A 466 -3.06 -5.46 3.13
C ILE A 466 -1.64 -5.96 2.78
N ALA A 467 -1.17 -5.75 1.55
CA ALA A 467 0.16 -6.19 1.11
C ALA A 467 1.31 -5.51 1.90
N ALA A 468 1.20 -4.20 2.13
CA ALA A 468 2.15 -3.41 2.93
C ALA A 468 2.19 -3.86 4.40
N HIS A 469 1.02 -4.04 5.03
CA HIS A 469 0.95 -4.50 6.43
C HIS A 469 1.44 -5.94 6.57
N ALA A 470 1.12 -6.83 5.63
CA ALA A 470 1.66 -8.19 5.60
C ALA A 470 3.20 -8.21 5.43
N ALA A 471 3.75 -7.29 4.64
CA ALA A 471 5.20 -7.09 4.54
C ALA A 471 5.80 -6.57 5.86
N ASP A 472 5.16 -5.63 6.56
CA ASP A 472 5.62 -5.14 7.87
C ASP A 472 5.56 -6.20 8.96
N LEU A 473 4.55 -7.08 8.95
CA LEU A 473 4.49 -8.26 9.81
C LEU A 473 5.66 -9.22 9.49
N ALA A 474 5.92 -9.51 8.22
CA ALA A 474 7.01 -10.38 7.79
C ALA A 474 8.42 -9.80 8.09
N LYS A 475 8.55 -8.46 8.05
CA LYS A 475 9.74 -7.71 8.51
C LYS A 475 9.91 -7.73 10.04
N GLY A 476 8.88 -8.10 10.80
CA GLY A 476 8.85 -7.96 12.25
C GLY A 476 8.85 -6.50 12.71
N HIS A 477 8.23 -5.60 11.94
CA HIS A 477 8.23 -4.16 12.22
C HIS A 477 7.61 -3.86 13.60
N PRO A 478 8.24 -3.02 14.44
CA PRO A 478 7.69 -2.62 15.73
C PRO A 478 6.22 -2.16 15.62
N HIS A 479 5.40 -2.65 16.55
CA HIS A 479 3.97 -2.36 16.67
C HIS A 479 3.05 -2.81 15.53
N ALA A 480 3.53 -3.45 14.44
CA ALA A 480 2.66 -3.92 13.36
C ALA A 480 1.65 -4.97 13.86
N GLN A 481 2.13 -6.05 14.50
CA GLN A 481 1.28 -7.15 15.01
C GLN A 481 0.26 -6.68 16.06
N ALA A 482 0.49 -5.55 16.75
CA ALA A 482 -0.46 -5.05 17.74
C ALA A 482 -1.84 -4.73 17.13
N TRP A 483 -1.92 -4.49 15.81
CA TRP A 483 -3.19 -4.29 15.10
C TRP A 483 -3.93 -5.63 14.91
N ASP A 484 -3.23 -6.65 14.42
CA ASP A 484 -3.76 -8.02 14.27
C ASP A 484 -4.17 -8.62 15.61
N ASP A 485 -3.37 -8.42 16.66
CA ASP A 485 -3.65 -8.87 18.02
C ASP A 485 -4.92 -8.20 18.57
N ALA A 486 -5.07 -6.88 18.41
CA ALA A 486 -6.25 -6.13 18.86
C ALA A 486 -7.53 -6.58 18.13
N LEU A 487 -7.47 -6.73 16.81
CA LEU A 487 -8.62 -7.19 16.00
C LEU A 487 -8.95 -8.66 16.29
N SER A 488 -7.94 -9.51 16.50
CA SER A 488 -8.11 -10.93 16.83
C SER A 488 -8.65 -11.12 18.25
N LYS A 489 -8.28 -10.25 19.20
CA LYS A 489 -8.86 -10.21 20.55
C LYS A 489 -10.33 -9.81 20.50
N ALA A 490 -10.67 -8.73 19.77
CA ALA A 490 -12.06 -8.33 19.54
C ALA A 490 -12.90 -9.43 18.86
N ARG A 491 -12.32 -10.16 17.90
CA ARG A 491 -12.93 -11.33 17.25
C ARG A 491 -13.20 -12.48 18.22
N PHE A 492 -12.22 -12.86 19.04
CA PHE A 492 -12.35 -13.96 20.00
C PHE A 492 -13.34 -13.63 21.13
N GLU A 493 -13.41 -12.36 21.52
CA GLU A 493 -14.35 -11.84 22.53
C GLU A 493 -15.72 -11.44 21.96
N PHE A 494 -15.98 -11.74 20.68
CA PHE A 494 -17.22 -11.44 19.96
C PHE A 494 -17.66 -9.96 20.01
N ARG A 495 -16.70 -9.04 20.16
CA ARG A 495 -16.91 -7.59 20.08
C ARG A 495 -16.99 -7.18 18.60
N TRP A 496 -18.04 -7.61 17.90
CA TRP A 496 -18.20 -7.45 16.46
C TRP A 496 -17.98 -6.00 15.98
N MET A 497 -18.58 -5.02 16.66
CA MET A 497 -18.43 -3.60 16.32
C MET A 497 -16.99 -3.08 16.47
N ASP A 498 -16.20 -3.67 17.37
CA ASP A 498 -14.78 -3.35 17.52
C ASP A 498 -13.94 -4.06 16.45
N GLN A 499 -14.25 -5.32 16.14
CA GLN A 499 -13.62 -6.04 15.03
C GLN A 499 -13.85 -5.32 13.69
N PHE A 500 -15.04 -4.77 13.45
CA PHE A 500 -15.33 -3.96 12.27
C PHE A 500 -14.53 -2.65 12.31
N ALA A 501 -14.63 -1.86 13.38
CA ALA A 501 -13.95 -0.57 13.51
C ALA A 501 -12.41 -0.65 13.44
N LEU A 502 -11.83 -1.77 13.89
CA LEU A 502 -10.39 -2.04 13.77
C LEU A 502 -9.97 -2.49 12.37
N SER A 503 -10.88 -2.87 11.47
CA SER A 503 -10.50 -3.35 10.13
C SER A 503 -10.13 -2.20 9.17
N LEU A 504 -9.43 -2.53 8.07
CA LEU A 504 -9.09 -1.56 7.02
C LEU A 504 -10.33 -0.96 6.31
N ASP A 505 -11.45 -1.69 6.31
CA ASP A 505 -12.71 -1.28 5.68
C ASP A 505 -13.92 -1.68 6.54
N PRO A 506 -14.20 -0.93 7.64
CA PRO A 506 -15.20 -1.32 8.64
C PRO A 506 -16.60 -1.56 8.09
N MET A 507 -17.03 -0.74 7.13
CA MET A 507 -18.39 -0.82 6.59
C MET A 507 -18.59 -2.08 5.73
N THR A 508 -17.59 -2.47 4.94
CA THR A 508 -17.63 -3.74 4.16
C THR A 508 -17.56 -4.95 5.08
N ALA A 509 -16.72 -4.91 6.13
CA ALA A 509 -16.63 -5.96 7.13
C ALA A 509 -17.96 -6.17 7.88
N MET A 510 -18.67 -5.08 8.18
CA MET A 510 -19.99 -5.11 8.81
C MET A 510 -21.09 -5.57 7.85
N SER A 511 -21.10 -5.09 6.60
CA SER A 511 -22.15 -5.46 5.64
C SER A 511 -22.13 -6.95 5.29
N PHE A 512 -20.94 -7.55 5.10
CA PHE A 512 -20.82 -8.99 4.82
C PHE A 512 -21.28 -9.89 5.98
N HIS A 513 -21.20 -9.41 7.23
CA HIS A 513 -21.85 -10.08 8.36
C HIS A 513 -23.37 -9.93 8.30
N ASP A 514 -23.84 -8.69 8.10
CA ASP A 514 -25.25 -8.32 8.16
C ASP A 514 -26.09 -8.82 6.97
N GLU A 515 -25.48 -9.22 5.86
CA GLU A 515 -26.14 -9.98 4.77
C GLU A 515 -26.84 -11.25 5.27
N THR A 516 -26.39 -11.83 6.39
CA THR A 516 -26.98 -13.04 6.99
C THR A 516 -27.48 -12.85 8.42
N LEU A 517 -26.91 -11.91 9.18
CA LEU A 517 -27.25 -11.64 10.58
C LEU A 517 -27.41 -10.13 10.87
N PRO A 518 -28.39 -9.43 10.23
CA PRO A 518 -28.50 -7.96 10.29
C PRO A 518 -29.01 -7.38 11.61
N SER A 519 -29.36 -8.20 12.60
CA SER A 519 -29.98 -7.70 13.83
C SER A 519 -28.95 -7.18 14.84
N GLU A 520 -29.31 -6.15 15.61
CA GLU A 520 -28.46 -5.61 16.68
C GLU A 520 -28.04 -6.67 17.71
N GLY A 521 -28.91 -7.65 17.98
CA GLY A 521 -28.59 -8.79 18.85
C GLY A 521 -27.49 -9.71 18.30
N ALA A 522 -27.24 -9.72 16.98
CA ALA A 522 -26.14 -10.45 16.39
C ALA A 522 -24.79 -9.76 16.61
N LYS A 523 -24.76 -8.42 16.80
CA LYS A 523 -23.54 -7.65 17.09
C LYS A 523 -22.91 -7.97 18.46
N VAL A 524 -23.58 -8.79 19.28
CA VAL A 524 -23.11 -9.34 20.56
C VAL A 524 -23.28 -10.88 20.62
N ALA A 525 -23.48 -11.54 19.48
CA ALA A 525 -23.66 -12.99 19.43
C ALA A 525 -22.31 -13.73 19.43
N HIS A 526 -22.20 -14.78 20.25
CA HIS A 526 -21.01 -15.62 20.35
C HIS A 526 -20.90 -16.65 19.20
N PHE A 527 -21.28 -16.25 17.98
CA PHE A 527 -21.24 -17.04 16.74
C PHE A 527 -21.49 -16.13 15.53
N CYS A 528 -21.27 -16.66 14.33
CA CYS A 528 -21.80 -16.10 13.08
C CYS A 528 -22.46 -17.21 12.23
N SER A 529 -23.04 -16.84 11.10
CA SER A 529 -23.79 -17.72 10.19
C SER A 529 -22.98 -18.90 9.62
N MET A 530 -21.64 -18.81 9.55
CA MET A 530 -20.80 -19.92 9.07
C MET A 530 -20.78 -21.15 9.99
N CYS A 531 -21.04 -20.99 11.29
CA CYS A 531 -20.91 -22.09 12.26
C CYS A 531 -22.12 -22.27 13.18
N GLU A 532 -23.08 -21.33 13.15
CA GLU A 532 -24.26 -21.30 14.03
C GLU A 532 -23.88 -21.27 15.54
N PRO A 533 -24.84 -21.17 16.48
CA PRO A 533 -24.52 -21.10 17.92
C PRO A 533 -23.82 -22.34 18.50
N LYS A 534 -23.81 -23.47 17.79
CA LYS A 534 -23.38 -24.78 18.31
C LYS A 534 -21.98 -25.22 17.89
N PHE A 535 -21.47 -24.74 16.77
CA PHE A 535 -20.19 -25.19 16.21
C PHE A 535 -19.15 -24.07 16.08
N CYS A 536 -19.42 -22.88 16.65
CA CYS A 536 -18.42 -21.81 16.71
C CYS A 536 -17.25 -22.23 17.61
N SER A 537 -16.09 -22.48 17.00
CA SER A 537 -14.88 -22.94 17.67
C SER A 537 -14.38 -21.99 18.76
N MET A 538 -14.56 -20.67 18.59
CA MET A 538 -14.18 -19.67 19.59
C MET A 538 -15.08 -19.76 20.84
N LYS A 539 -16.39 -19.98 20.67
CA LYS A 539 -17.32 -20.19 21.79
C LYS A 539 -17.06 -21.51 22.52
N ILE A 540 -16.81 -22.59 21.78
CA ILE A 540 -16.36 -23.86 22.38
C ILE A 540 -15.06 -23.66 23.18
N THR A 541 -14.15 -22.81 22.70
CA THR A 541 -12.91 -22.47 23.42
C THR A 541 -13.16 -21.65 24.69
N GLU A 542 -14.08 -20.68 24.65
CA GLU A 542 -14.53 -19.91 25.81
C GLU A 542 -15.12 -20.83 26.90
N ASP A 543 -16.03 -21.72 26.52
CA ASP A 543 -16.69 -22.65 27.44
C ASP A 543 -15.69 -23.66 28.06
N VAL A 544 -14.71 -24.14 27.27
CA VAL A 544 -13.62 -25.01 27.76
C VAL A 544 -12.67 -24.27 28.70
N ARG A 545 -12.33 -23.00 28.43
CA ARG A 545 -11.51 -22.17 29.35
C ARG A 545 -12.23 -21.96 30.67
N LYS A 546 -13.50 -21.56 30.63
CA LYS A 546 -14.33 -21.39 31.83
C LYS A 546 -14.43 -22.69 32.65
N TYR A 547 -14.65 -23.83 31.98
CA TYR A 547 -14.64 -25.13 32.66
C TYR A 547 -13.31 -25.41 33.37
N ALA A 548 -12.18 -25.12 32.73
CA ALA A 548 -10.84 -25.30 33.30
C ALA A 548 -10.51 -24.30 34.43
N GLU A 549 -11.10 -23.10 34.43
CA GLU A 549 -11.03 -22.16 35.55
C GLU A 549 -11.84 -22.66 36.76
N GLU A 550 -13.07 -23.15 36.54
CA GLU A 550 -13.96 -23.65 37.59
C GLU A 550 -13.48 -24.98 38.22
N HIS A 551 -12.85 -25.86 37.43
CA HIS A 551 -12.44 -27.22 37.85
C HIS A 551 -10.93 -27.38 38.00
N GLY A 552 -10.15 -26.33 37.69
CA GLY A 552 -8.70 -26.32 37.65
C GLY A 552 -8.14 -27.02 36.40
N SER A 553 -7.12 -26.41 35.79
CA SER A 553 -6.35 -26.92 34.64
C SER A 553 -5.46 -28.12 35.01
N GLY A 554 -6.06 -29.20 35.49
CA GLY A 554 -5.39 -30.47 35.70
C GLY A 554 -4.87 -31.05 34.38
N SER A 555 -3.86 -31.90 34.45
CA SER A 555 -3.38 -32.62 33.27
C SER A 555 -4.44 -33.59 32.74
N VAL A 556 -4.24 -34.15 31.55
CA VAL A 556 -5.15 -35.16 30.98
C VAL A 556 -5.26 -36.36 31.93
N GLU A 557 -4.16 -36.73 32.59
CA GLU A 557 -4.13 -37.78 33.62
C GLU A 557 -4.99 -37.41 34.84
N GLU A 558 -4.95 -36.17 35.33
CA GLU A 558 -5.82 -35.75 36.45
C GLU A 558 -7.31 -35.75 36.07
N ALA A 559 -7.65 -35.28 34.87
CA ALA A 559 -9.03 -35.26 34.39
C ALA A 559 -9.58 -36.70 34.22
N VAL A 560 -8.76 -37.61 33.69
CA VAL A 560 -9.08 -39.04 33.59
C VAL A 560 -9.20 -39.67 34.97
N GLN A 561 -8.26 -39.43 35.89
CA GLN A 561 -8.31 -39.99 37.25
C GLN A 561 -9.56 -39.53 38.00
N ARG A 562 -9.87 -38.22 38.00
CA ARG A 562 -11.10 -37.69 38.62
C ARG A 562 -12.37 -38.30 37.99
N GLY A 563 -12.37 -38.54 36.68
CA GLY A 563 -13.46 -39.24 35.99
C GLY A 563 -13.60 -40.72 36.39
N MET A 564 -12.48 -41.42 36.62
CA MET A 564 -12.48 -42.81 37.10
C MET A 564 -12.91 -42.91 38.57
N ASP A 565 -12.45 -41.99 39.43
CA ASP A 565 -12.83 -41.93 40.84
C ASP A 565 -14.33 -41.65 41.00
N ALA A 566 -14.88 -40.71 40.21
CA ALA A 566 -16.30 -40.37 40.20
C ALA A 566 -17.21 -41.49 39.62
N MET A 567 -16.64 -42.45 38.89
CA MET A 567 -17.33 -43.67 38.43
C MET A 567 -17.13 -44.87 39.37
N SER A 568 -16.35 -44.70 40.44
CA SER A 568 -15.99 -45.75 41.42
C SER A 568 -16.62 -45.53 42.80
N ALA A 569 -17.55 -44.57 42.91
CA ALA A 569 -18.27 -44.18 44.13
C ALA A 569 -19.79 -44.37 43.98
#